data_AF-A0A838J9S3-F1
#
_entry.id   AF-A0A838J9S3-F1
#
_cell.length_a   1.000
_cell.length_b   1.000
_cell.length_c   1.000
_cell.angle_alpha   90.00
_cell.angle_beta   90.00
_cell.angle_gamma   90.00
#
_symmetry.space_group_name_H-M   'P 1'
#
loop_
_entity.id
_entity.type
_entity.pdbx_description
1 polymer ?
#
loop_
_entity_poly.entity_id
_entity_poly.type
_entity_poly.pdbx_seq_one_letter_code
_entity_poly.pdbx_strand_id
1 'polypeptide(L)' 'MNEEWVPMNIAARRLKAENIKIRRNKISRLANRKIIQVRDNPLDARIRLVNLYELRALFEQYGNQMGDSESSNDEDDDET' A
#
# COMPACT_ATOMS: atom_id res chain seq x y z
N MET A 1 -20.43 -6.92 0.59
CA MET A 1 -18.95 -6.99 0.71
C MET A 1 -18.39 -6.29 -0.51
N ASN A 2 -18.02 -5.01 -0.38
CA ASN A 2 -17.48 -4.26 -1.51
C ASN A 2 -15.97 -4.47 -1.50
N GLU A 3 -15.44 -5.29 -2.41
CA GLU A 3 -13.99 -5.33 -2.63
C GLU A 3 -13.62 -4.16 -3.54
N GLU A 4 -12.93 -3.17 -3.00
CA GLU A 4 -12.49 -2.01 -3.79
C GLU A 4 -11.05 -2.21 -4.27
N TRP A 5 -10.90 -2.51 -5.55
CA TRP A 5 -9.62 -2.74 -6.21
C TRP A 5 -9.14 -1.45 -6.87
N VAL A 6 -8.03 -0.90 -6.38
CA VAL A 6 -7.48 0.37 -6.88
C VAL A 6 -5.97 0.25 -7.14
N PRO A 7 -5.41 1.08 -8.04
CA PRO A 7 -3.96 1.17 -8.21
C PRO A 7 -3.24 1.53 -6.91
N MET A 8 -2.03 1.01 -6.70
CA MET A 8 -1.25 1.20 -5.46
C MET A 8 -1.02 2.66 -5.08
N ASN A 9 -0.83 3.54 -6.07
CA ASN A 9 -0.68 4.99 -5.84
C ASN A 9 -1.98 5.64 -5.35
N ILE A 10 -3.13 5.19 -5.84
CA ILE A 10 -4.45 5.63 -5.38
C ILE A 10 -4.72 5.09 -3.98
N ALA A 11 -4.39 3.82 -3.71
CA ALA A 11 -4.51 3.23 -2.38
C ALA A 11 -3.72 4.04 -1.34
N ALA A 12 -2.43 4.31 -1.59
CA ALA A 12 -1.59 5.09 -0.69
C ALA A 12 -2.17 6.49 -0.41
N ARG A 13 -2.71 7.16 -1.44
CA ARG A 13 -3.30 8.50 -1.32
C ARG A 13 -4.56 8.48 -0.44
N ARG A 14 -5.44 7.48 -0.63
CA ARG A 14 -6.67 7.33 0.15
C ARG A 14 -6.38 6.98 1.60
N LEU A 15 -5.48 6.03 1.83
CA LEU A 15 -5.03 5.67 3.18
C LEU A 15 -4.42 6.87 3.91
N LYS A 16 -3.62 7.71 3.21
CA LYS A 16 -3.10 8.95 3.78
C LYS A 16 -4.21 9.94 4.19
N ALA A 17 -5.28 10.05 3.39
CA ALA A 17 -6.44 10.89 3.74
C ALA A 17 -7.20 10.35 4.97
N GLU A 18 -7.10 9.05 5.24
CA GLU A 18 -7.63 8.37 6.43
C GLU A 18 -6.63 8.36 7.60
N ASN A 19 -5.57 9.17 7.54
CA ASN A 19 -4.52 9.27 8.55
C ASN A 19 -3.63 8.01 8.69
N ILE A 20 -3.71 7.08 7.74
CA ILE A 20 -2.81 5.92 7.64
C ILE A 20 -1.61 6.33 6.78
N LYS A 21 -0.47 6.62 7.44
CA LYS A 21 0.75 7.08 6.76
C LYS A 21 1.48 5.92 6.09
N ILE A 22 1.18 5.69 4.82
CA ILE A 22 1.83 4.65 4.01
C ILE A 22 2.30 5.18 2.66
N ARG A 23 3.51 4.78 2.26
CA ARG A 23 4.07 5.05 0.92
C ARG A 23 3.76 3.91 -0.05
N ARG A 24 3.67 4.24 -1.35
CA ARG A 24 3.52 3.26 -2.44
C ARG A 24 4.56 2.13 -2.35
N ASN A 25 5.81 2.46 -2.01
CA ASN A 25 6.90 1.47 -1.90
C ASN A 25 6.62 0.40 -0.84
N LYS A 26 6.03 0.79 0.30
CA LYS A 26 5.62 -0.16 1.35
C LYS A 26 4.52 -1.10 0.82
N ILE A 27 3.52 -0.57 0.13
CA ILE A 27 2.45 -1.38 -0.50
C ILE A 27 3.06 -2.37 -1.51
N SER A 28 4.00 -1.90 -2.34
CA SER A 28 4.70 -2.76 -3.31
C SER A 28 5.49 -3.88 -2.61
N ARG A 29 6.21 -3.57 -1.52
CA ARG A 29 6.92 -4.58 -0.71
C ARG A 29 5.95 -5.62 -0.12
N LEU A 30 4.78 -5.20 0.38
CA LEU A 30 3.75 -6.11 0.90
C LEU A 30 3.19 -7.02 -0.19
N ALA A 31 2.90 -6.46 -1.36
CA ALA A 31 2.44 -7.22 -2.52
C ALA A 31 3.47 -8.26 -2.98
N ASN A 32 4.75 -7.88 -3.08
CA ASN A 32 5.82 -8.80 -3.49
C ASN A 32 6.04 -9.92 -2.46
N ARG A 33 5.81 -9.64 -1.17
CA ARG A 33 5.84 -10.64 -0.09
C ARG A 33 4.56 -11.47 0.01
N LYS A 34 3.57 -11.26 -0.88
CA LYS A 34 2.26 -11.94 -0.88
C LYS A 34 1.49 -11.77 0.44
N ILE A 35 1.73 -10.66 1.15
CA ILE A 35 1.02 -10.32 2.41
C ILE A 35 -0.37 -9.74 2.09
N ILE A 36 -0.50 -9.06 0.95
CA ILE A 36 -1.76 -8.51 0.45
C ILE A 36 -2.08 -9.10 -0.92
N GLN A 37 -3.36 -9.08 -1.29
CA GLN A 37 -3.81 -9.50 -2.60
C GLN A 37 -3.51 -8.45 -3.67
N VAL A 38 -3.11 -8.92 -4.84
CA VAL A 38 -2.91 -8.12 -6.05
C VAL A 38 -3.66 -8.72 -7.23
N ARG A 39 -4.16 -7.86 -8.11
CA ARG A 39 -4.73 -8.22 -9.40
C ARG A 39 -4.11 -7.34 -10.48
N ASP A 40 -3.96 -7.89 -11.69
CA ASP A 40 -3.54 -7.08 -12.83
C ASP A 40 -4.73 -6.27 -13.35
N ASN A 41 -4.49 -5.04 -13.78
CA ASN A 41 -5.54 -4.20 -14.34
C ASN A 41 -5.91 -4.70 -15.75
N PRO A 42 -7.19 -5.01 -16.04
CA PRO A 42 -7.61 -5.51 -17.35
C PRO A 42 -7.38 -4.51 -18.50
N LEU A 43 -7.25 -3.22 -18.19
CA LEU A 43 -7.00 -2.16 -19.17
C LEU A 43 -5.51 -1.90 -19.40
N ASP A 44 -4.65 -2.23 -18.44
CA ASP A 44 -3.21 -2.01 -18.51
C ASP A 44 -2.48 -3.00 -17.59
N ALA A 45 -1.87 -4.03 -18.18
CA ALA A 45 -1.13 -5.06 -17.44
C ALA A 45 0.08 -4.52 -16.64
N ARG A 46 0.53 -3.28 -16.89
CA ARG A 46 1.60 -2.64 -16.11
C ARG A 46 1.10 -2.10 -14.77
N ILE A 47 -0.20 -1.92 -14.61
CA ILE A 47 -0.82 -1.39 -13.40
C ILE A 47 -1.32 -2.54 -12.55
N ARG A 48 -0.74 -2.67 -11.35
CA ARG A 48 -1.22 -3.61 -10.33
C ARG A 48 -2.25 -2.94 -9.43
N LEU A 49 -3.39 -3.61 -9.28
CA LEU A 49 -4.48 -3.26 -8.40
C LEU A 49 -4.32 -3.97 -7.06
N VAL A 50 -4.65 -3.28 -5.99
CA VAL A 50 -4.66 -3.78 -4.61
C VAL A 50 -6.04 -3.58 -4.01
N ASN A 51 -6.43 -4.47 -3.09
CA ASN A 51 -7.67 -4.34 -2.36
C ASN A 51 -7.51 -3.29 -1.24
N LEU A 52 -8.27 -2.20 -1.33
CA LEU A 52 -8.17 -1.09 -0.38
C LEU A 52 -8.64 -1.49 1.02
N TYR A 53 -9.69 -2.32 1.11
CA TYR A 53 -10.23 -2.73 2.40
C TYR A 53 -9.28 -3.66 3.15
N GLU A 54 -8.61 -4.57 2.42
CA GLU A 54 -7.57 -5.42 2.99
C GLU A 54 -6.41 -4.57 3.53
N LEU A 55 -5.97 -3.57 2.75
CA LEU A 55 -4.93 -2.65 3.20
C LEU A 55 -5.37 -1.88 4.46
N ARG A 56 -6.59 -1.32 4.49
CA ARG A 56 -7.11 -0.65 5.70
C ARG A 56 -7.08 -1.59 6.90
N ALA A 57 -7.65 -2.78 6.78
CA ALA A 57 -7.72 -3.74 7.88
C ALA A 57 -6.32 -4.13 8.39
N LEU A 58 -5.37 -4.32 7.47
CA LEU A 58 -3.99 -4.60 7.82
C LEU A 58 -3.39 -3.44 8.61
N PHE A 59 -3.50 -2.21 8.12
CA PHE A 59 -2.91 -1.05 8.79
C PHE A 59 -3.67 -0.55 10.02
N GLU A 60 -4.96 -0.85 10.18
CA GLU A 60 -5.68 -0.63 11.44
C GLU A 60 -5.18 -1.59 12.53
N GLN A 61 -4.91 -2.86 12.17
CA GLN A 61 -4.33 -3.83 13.11
C GLN A 61 -2.87 -3.50 13.46
N TYR A 62 -2.05 -3.12 12.47
CA TYR A 62 -0.64 -2.77 12.68
C TYR A 62 -0.42 -1.35 13.20
N GLY A 63 -1.29 -0.40 12.87
CA GLY A 63 -1.19 1.01 13.28
C GLY A 63 -1.38 1.21 14.79
N ASN A 64 -2.06 0.27 15.46
CA ASN A 64 -2.11 0.20 16.91
C ASN A 64 -0.81 -0.34 17.55
N GLN A 65 0.08 -0.95 16.77
CA GLN A 65 1.36 -1.52 17.25
C GLN A 65 2.61 -0.75 16.79
N MET A 66 2.51 0.07 15.74
CA MET A 66 3.63 0.80 15.10
C MET A 66 3.55 2.32 15.30
N GLY A 67 3.07 2.75 16.48
CA GLY A 67 2.97 4.17 16.82
C GLY A 67 4.30 4.96 16.77
N ASP A 68 5.48 4.32 16.71
CA ASP A 68 6.72 5.08 16.95
C ASP A 68 8.03 4.48 16.38
N SER A 69 8.02 3.54 15.41
CA SER A 69 9.28 2.82 15.07
C SER A 69 9.46 2.42 13.61
N GLU A 70 9.35 3.37 12.68
CA GLU A 70 10.00 3.21 11.37
C GLU A 70 10.65 4.52 10.91
N SER A 71 11.60 5.00 11.73
CA SER A 71 12.83 5.58 11.17
C SER A 71 13.57 4.43 10.48
N SER A 72 13.42 4.34 9.17
CA SER A 72 14.32 3.53 8.35
C SER A 72 14.49 4.29 7.04
N ASN A 73 15.69 4.84 6.86
CA ASN A 73 16.24 5.34 5.61
C ASN A 73 15.61 4.63 4.40
N ASP A 74 14.72 5.31 3.70
CA ASP A 74 14.69 5.21 2.24
C ASP A 74 15.48 6.44 1.79
N GLU A 75 16.81 6.33 1.85
CA GLU A 75 17.73 7.28 1.21
C GLU A 75 17.36 7.36 -0.27
N ASP A 76 17.27 8.59 -0.74
CA ASP A 76 17.12 8.96 -2.13
C ASP A 76 18.18 8.26 -2.98
N ASP A 77 17.73 7.47 -3.96
CA ASP A 77 18.52 7.13 -5.13
C ASP A 77 17.73 7.67 -6.34
N ASP A 78 17.79 9.00 -6.47
CA ASP A 78 17.57 9.72 -7.71
C ASP A 78 18.92 9.74 -8.43
N GLU A 79 19.27 8.66 -9.11
CA GLU A 79 20.38 8.65 -10.07
C GLU A 79 19.95 7.98 -11.38
N THR A 80 19.90 8.82 -12.43
CA THR A 80 19.76 8.54 -13.88
C THR A 80 18.36 8.39 -14.50
#